data_AF-A0A8B6XKM8-F1
#
_entry.id   AF-A0A8B6XKM8-F1
#
_cell.length_a   1.000
_cell.length_b   1.000
_cell.length_c   1.000
_cell.angle_alpha   90.00
_cell.angle_beta   90.00
_cell.angle_gamma   90.00
#
_symmetry.space_group_name_H-M   'P 1'
#
loop_
_entity.id
_entity.type
_entity.pdbx_description
1 polymer ?
#
loop_
_entity_poly.entity_id
_entity_poly.type
_entity_poly.pdbx_seq_one_letter_code
_entity_poly.pdbx_strand_id
1 'polypeptide(L)'
;PYKDAVAAVVARFQRELAEEERIKNDILGEFAKREMEEREKVLNNMAIVAKSNEELRIKREADKKAKEEEKNLLEEENKLKETLKQKELYHKNRDIVLRLIEESKTFVNLENLDDKITFALENETYYNYAITPFGEKIISQKPPGNLGVWKGPSPTAYIIGGIKPGSAEWKSAFENTERTS
;
A
#
# COMPACT_ATOMS: atom_id res chain seq x y z
N PRO A 1 -57.96 -37.87 91.00
CA PRO A 1 -58.40 -36.57 90.43
C PRO A 1 -57.25 -35.62 90.06
N TYR A 2 -56.42 -35.17 91.01
CA TYR A 2 -55.33 -34.20 90.74
C TYR A 2 -54.19 -34.80 89.92
N LYS A 3 -53.74 -36.02 90.26
CA LYS A 3 -52.65 -36.72 89.54
C LYS A 3 -53.02 -37.01 88.08
N ASP A 4 -54.28 -37.35 87.81
CA ASP A 4 -54.78 -37.63 86.46
C ASP A 4 -54.84 -36.36 85.59
N ALA A 5 -55.23 -35.23 86.19
CA ALA A 5 -55.21 -33.93 85.52
C ALA A 5 -53.78 -33.46 85.18
N VAL A 6 -52.82 -33.66 86.09
CA VAL A 6 -51.40 -33.36 85.84
C VAL A 6 -50.83 -34.26 84.75
N ALA A 7 -51.17 -35.56 84.75
CA ALA A 7 -50.76 -36.49 83.69
C ALA A 7 -51.31 -36.10 82.31
N ALA A 8 -52.57 -35.62 82.24
CA ALA A 8 -53.17 -35.12 81.01
C ALA A 8 -52.46 -33.85 80.46
N VAL A 9 -52.05 -32.95 81.35
CA VAL A 9 -51.29 -31.74 80.98
C VAL A 9 -49.89 -32.10 80.49
N VAL A 10 -49.19 -33.02 81.15
CA VAL A 10 -47.87 -33.51 80.71
C VAL A 10 -47.96 -34.20 79.35
N ALA A 11 -48.96 -35.04 79.13
CA ALA A 11 -49.18 -35.71 77.84
C ALA A 11 -49.55 -34.73 76.70
N ARG A 12 -50.09 -33.55 77.03
CA ARG A 12 -50.32 -32.48 76.07
C ARG A 12 -49.02 -31.78 75.69
N PHE A 13 -48.20 -31.39 76.68
CA PHE A 13 -46.90 -30.76 76.42
C PHE A 13 -45.94 -31.69 75.68
N GLN A 14 -45.94 -32.99 75.98
CA GLN A 14 -45.14 -33.97 75.24
C GLN A 14 -45.59 -34.08 73.77
N ARG A 15 -46.89 -33.95 73.49
CA ARG A 15 -47.41 -33.90 72.12
C ARG A 15 -47.02 -32.60 71.41
N GLU A 16 -47.17 -31.46 72.07
CA GLU A 16 -46.77 -30.15 71.52
C GLU A 16 -45.26 -30.13 71.21
N LEU A 17 -44.42 -30.66 72.11
CA LEU A 17 -42.98 -30.75 71.89
C LEU A 17 -42.61 -31.72 70.75
N ALA A 18 -43.29 -32.87 70.65
CA ALA A 18 -43.10 -33.80 69.54
C ALA A 18 -43.56 -33.20 68.19
N GLU A 19 -44.62 -32.39 68.19
CA GLU A 19 -45.12 -31.69 67.01
C GLU A 19 -44.16 -30.57 66.58
N GLU A 20 -43.61 -29.81 67.53
CA GLU A 20 -42.57 -28.81 67.27
C GLU A 20 -41.27 -29.44 66.71
N GLU A 21 -40.84 -30.58 67.23
CA GLU A 21 -39.67 -31.30 66.71
C GLU A 21 -39.89 -31.82 65.29
N ARG A 22 -41.10 -32.31 64.97
CA ARG A 22 -41.46 -32.71 63.61
C ARG A 22 -41.43 -31.52 62.64
N ILE A 23 -42.04 -30.39 63.02
CA ILE A 23 -42.02 -29.17 62.21
C ILE A 23 -40.58 -28.69 61.98
N LYS A 24 -39.72 -28.70 63.01
CA LYS A 24 -38.30 -28.34 62.87
C LYS A 24 -37.56 -29.28 61.92
N ASN A 25 -37.79 -30.58 62.01
CA ASN A 25 -37.16 -31.57 61.13
C ASN A 25 -37.65 -31.45 59.67
N ASP A 26 -38.93 -31.18 59.46
CA ASP A 26 -39.50 -30.96 58.13
C ASP A 26 -38.94 -29.68 57.49
N ILE A 27 -38.85 -28.60 58.27
CA ILE A 27 -38.22 -27.33 57.84
C ILE A 27 -36.75 -27.55 57.48
N LEU A 28 -35.98 -28.25 58.31
CA LEU A 28 -34.58 -28.58 58.02
C LEU A 28 -34.44 -29.45 56.75
N GLY A 29 -35.36 -30.39 56.54
CA GLY A 29 -35.42 -31.22 55.33
C GLY A 29 -35.72 -30.41 54.07
N GLU A 30 -36.64 -29.44 54.14
CA GLU A 30 -36.90 -28.52 53.03
C GLU A 30 -35.72 -27.60 52.71
N PHE A 31 -35.04 -27.07 53.73
CA PHE A 31 -33.84 -26.25 53.54
C PHE A 31 -32.73 -27.05 52.84
N ALA A 32 -32.49 -28.30 53.26
CA ALA A 32 -31.50 -29.17 52.63
C ALA A 32 -31.85 -29.50 51.17
N LYS A 33 -33.14 -29.65 50.83
CA LYS A 33 -33.60 -29.86 49.44
C LYS A 33 -33.36 -28.61 48.58
N ARG A 34 -33.72 -27.42 49.07
CA ARG A 34 -33.48 -26.16 48.35
C ARG A 34 -31.99 -25.93 48.11
N GLU A 35 -31.15 -26.20 49.11
CA GLU A 35 -29.71 -26.07 48.97
C GLU A 35 -29.14 -27.04 47.91
N MET A 36 -29.63 -28.28 47.86
CA MET A 36 -29.26 -29.23 46.80
C MET A 36 -29.70 -28.76 45.40
N GLU A 37 -30.93 -28.26 45.26
CA GLU A 37 -31.44 -27.72 44.00
C GLU A 37 -30.65 -26.49 43.53
N GLU A 38 -30.26 -25.60 44.44
CA GLU A 38 -29.41 -24.46 44.13
C GLU A 38 -28.02 -24.88 43.67
N ARG A 39 -27.40 -25.85 44.36
CA ARG A 39 -26.11 -26.43 43.94
C ARG A 39 -26.21 -27.06 42.56
N GLU A 40 -27.28 -27.79 42.26
CA GLU A 40 -27.49 -28.40 40.95
C GLU A 40 -27.65 -27.34 39.85
N LYS A 41 -28.39 -26.26 40.10
CA LYS A 41 -28.50 -25.11 39.18
C LYS A 41 -27.16 -24.45 38.93
N VAL A 42 -26.35 -24.24 39.98
CA VAL A 42 -25.01 -23.66 39.85
C VAL A 42 -24.10 -24.57 39.01
N LEU A 43 -24.13 -25.88 39.25
CA LEU A 43 -23.34 -26.84 38.47
C LEU A 43 -23.76 -26.87 36.99
N ASN A 44 -25.06 -26.83 36.71
CA ASN A 44 -25.57 -26.79 35.34
C ASN A 44 -25.13 -25.49 34.61
N ASN A 45 -25.25 -24.34 35.28
CA ASN A 45 -24.79 -23.06 34.75
C ASN A 45 -23.27 -23.08 34.47
N MET A 46 -22.50 -23.67 35.38
CA MET A 46 -21.05 -23.80 35.21
C MET A 46 -20.68 -24.71 34.03
N ALA A 47 -21.43 -25.80 33.81
CA ALA A 47 -21.24 -26.68 32.66
C ALA A 47 -21.54 -25.96 31.32
N ILE A 48 -22.59 -25.15 31.27
CA ILE A 48 -22.93 -24.32 30.09
C ILE A 48 -21.82 -23.33 29.79
N VAL A 49 -21.32 -22.62 30.82
CA VAL A 49 -20.22 -21.65 30.68
C VAL A 49 -18.94 -22.36 30.23
N ALA A 50 -18.61 -23.51 30.81
CA ALA A 50 -17.43 -24.29 30.42
C ALA A 50 -17.49 -24.71 28.95
N LYS A 51 -18.64 -25.19 28.47
CA LYS A 51 -18.84 -25.56 27.07
C LYS A 51 -18.69 -24.35 26.14
N SER A 52 -19.33 -23.22 26.48
CA SER A 52 -19.22 -21.99 25.67
C SER A 52 -17.79 -21.46 25.61
N ASN A 53 -17.04 -21.53 26.71
CA ASN A 53 -15.65 -21.13 26.75
C ASN A 53 -14.77 -22.02 25.87
N GLU A 54 -15.05 -23.32 25.84
CA GLU A 54 -14.33 -24.27 24.98
C GLU A 54 -14.59 -23.98 23.49
N GLU A 55 -15.85 -23.74 23.11
CA GLU A 55 -16.21 -23.35 21.74
C GLU A 55 -15.52 -22.04 21.32
N LEU A 56 -15.48 -21.05 22.22
CA LEU A 56 -14.77 -19.79 21.99
C LEU A 56 -13.25 -19.99 21.86
N ARG A 57 -12.67 -20.92 22.62
CA ARG A 57 -11.24 -21.25 22.52
C ARG A 57 -10.92 -21.84 21.16
N ILE A 58 -11.70 -22.83 20.71
CA ILE A 58 -11.55 -23.46 19.39
C ILE A 58 -11.65 -22.40 18.29
N LYS A 59 -12.63 -21.49 18.38
CA LYS A 59 -12.80 -20.42 17.40
C LYS A 59 -11.61 -19.46 17.37
N ARG A 60 -11.08 -19.05 18.53
CA ARG A 60 -9.90 -18.18 18.61
C ARG A 60 -8.66 -18.85 18.02
N GLU A 61 -8.49 -20.15 18.23
CA GLU A 61 -7.38 -20.90 17.65
C GLU A 61 -7.49 -20.99 16.12
N ALA A 62 -8.70 -21.23 15.60
CA ALA A 62 -8.96 -21.22 14.17
C ALA A 62 -8.69 -19.83 13.56
N ASP A 63 -9.20 -18.77 14.17
CA ASP A 63 -8.98 -17.39 13.72
C ASP A 63 -7.49 -17.01 13.76
N LYS A 64 -6.75 -17.49 14.77
CA LYS A 64 -5.31 -17.26 14.88
C LYS A 64 -4.54 -17.94 13.75
N LYS A 65 -4.87 -19.21 13.45
CA LYS A 65 -4.26 -19.94 12.33
C LYS A 65 -4.55 -19.27 10.99
N ALA A 66 -5.80 -18.88 10.74
CA ALA A 66 -6.18 -18.19 9.51
C ALA A 66 -5.41 -16.86 9.33
N LYS A 67 -5.27 -16.06 10.40
CA LYS A 67 -4.48 -14.82 10.35
C LYS A 67 -2.99 -15.07 10.13
N GLU A 68 -2.45 -16.14 10.69
CA GLU A 68 -1.03 -16.50 10.51
C GLU A 68 -0.77 -16.97 9.08
N GLU A 69 -1.67 -17.77 8.50
CA GLU A 69 -1.64 -18.14 7.09
C GLU A 69 -1.74 -16.92 6.16
N GLU A 70 -2.69 -16.01 6.41
CA GLU A 70 -2.83 -14.78 5.63
C GLU A 70 -1.56 -13.92 5.69
N LYS A 71 -0.98 -13.77 6.89
CA LYS A 71 0.27 -13.02 7.08
C LYS A 71 1.43 -13.67 6.33
N ASN A 72 1.55 -15.00 6.39
CA ASN A 72 2.60 -15.73 5.69
C ASN A 72 2.47 -15.58 4.16
N LEU A 73 1.26 -15.69 3.62
CA LEU A 73 0.98 -15.47 2.20
C LEU A 73 1.34 -14.05 1.76
N LEU A 74 0.98 -13.04 2.56
CA LEU A 74 1.32 -11.65 2.28
C LEU A 74 2.85 -11.41 2.31
N GLU A 75 3.56 -12.02 3.26
CA GLU A 75 5.02 -11.97 3.33
C GLU A 75 5.68 -12.63 2.11
N GLU A 76 5.19 -13.78 1.65
CA GLU A 76 5.67 -14.44 0.44
C GLU A 76 5.41 -13.60 -0.82
N GLU A 77 4.22 -13.03 -0.95
CA GLU A 77 3.88 -12.15 -2.07
C GLU A 77 4.79 -10.91 -2.11
N ASN A 78 5.05 -10.32 -0.94
CA ASN A 78 5.95 -9.16 -0.83
C ASN A 78 7.39 -9.53 -1.19
N LYS A 79 7.91 -10.66 -0.71
CA LYS A 79 9.24 -11.17 -1.11
C LYS A 79 9.31 -11.40 -2.61
N LEU A 80 8.28 -11.99 -3.21
CA LEU A 80 8.24 -12.20 -4.66
C LEU A 80 8.26 -10.86 -5.42
N LYS A 81 7.46 -9.88 -5.00
CA LYS A 81 7.46 -8.54 -5.59
C LYS A 81 8.82 -7.85 -5.47
N GLU A 82 9.49 -7.96 -4.33
CA GLU A 82 10.82 -7.40 -4.13
C GLU A 82 11.86 -8.05 -5.05
N THR A 83 11.86 -9.38 -5.16
CA THR A 83 12.78 -10.09 -6.06
C THR A 83 12.55 -9.73 -7.52
N LEU A 84 11.30 -9.55 -7.95
CA LEU A 84 10.97 -9.08 -9.30
C LEU A 84 11.48 -7.66 -9.54
N LYS A 85 11.24 -6.73 -8.60
CA LYS A 85 11.77 -5.36 -8.67
C LYS A 85 13.30 -5.33 -8.76
N GLN A 86 13.97 -6.17 -7.98
CA GLN A 86 15.44 -6.28 -8.02
C GLN A 86 15.93 -6.81 -9.38
N LYS A 87 15.27 -7.82 -9.95
CA LYS A 87 15.58 -8.33 -11.29
C LYS A 87 15.39 -7.24 -12.35
N GLU A 88 14.26 -6.53 -12.33
CA GLU A 88 14.01 -5.43 -13.26
C GLU A 88 15.07 -4.34 -13.16
N LEU A 89 15.44 -3.95 -11.94
CA LEU A 89 16.48 -2.95 -11.71
C LEU A 89 17.84 -3.44 -12.21
N TYR A 90 18.18 -4.70 -11.97
CA TYR A 90 19.39 -5.32 -12.49
C TYR A 90 19.44 -5.25 -14.03
N HIS A 91 18.36 -5.63 -14.71
CA HIS A 91 18.29 -5.54 -16.17
C HIS A 91 18.43 -4.11 -16.67
N LYS A 92 17.70 -3.14 -16.08
CA LYS A 92 17.83 -1.71 -16.43
C LYS A 92 19.25 -1.19 -16.26
N ASN A 93 19.88 -1.52 -15.13
CA ASN A 93 21.25 -1.08 -14.85
C ASN A 93 22.25 -1.73 -15.81
N ARG A 94 22.09 -3.02 -16.11
CA ARG A 94 22.90 -3.72 -17.11
C ARG A 94 22.79 -3.05 -18.47
N ASP A 95 21.58 -2.70 -18.91
CA ASP A 95 21.36 -2.07 -20.21
C ASP A 95 21.93 -0.64 -20.27
N ILE A 96 21.91 0.09 -19.15
CA ILE A 96 22.61 1.38 -19.03
C ILE A 96 24.12 1.19 -19.17
N VAL A 97 24.70 0.24 -18.46
CA VAL A 97 26.15 -0.03 -18.52
C VAL A 97 26.57 -0.47 -19.92
N LEU A 98 25.80 -1.33 -20.58
CA LEU A 98 26.10 -1.75 -21.95
C LEU A 98 26.08 -0.57 -22.93
N ARG A 99 25.07 0.31 -22.85
CA ARG A 99 25.03 1.54 -23.65
C ARG A 99 26.22 2.45 -23.36
N LEU A 100 26.59 2.61 -22.09
CA LEU A 100 27.74 3.43 -21.72
C LEU A 100 29.06 2.86 -22.25
N ILE A 101 29.20 1.53 -22.27
CA ILE A 101 30.36 0.87 -22.89
C ILE A 101 30.42 1.18 -24.39
N GLU A 102 29.29 1.17 -25.09
CA GLU A 102 29.23 1.54 -26.51
C GLU A 102 29.57 3.01 -26.73
N GLU A 103 29.00 3.92 -25.95
CA GLU A 103 29.25 5.37 -26.01
C GLU A 103 30.71 5.71 -25.67
N SER A 104 31.32 5.00 -24.72
CA SER A 104 32.70 5.24 -24.29
C SER A 104 33.73 5.09 -25.41
N LYS A 105 33.42 4.30 -26.45
CA LYS A 105 34.28 4.16 -27.64
C LYS A 105 34.43 5.46 -28.42
N THR A 106 33.46 6.37 -28.28
CA THR A 106 33.45 7.66 -28.97
C THR A 106 34.05 8.80 -28.14
N PHE A 107 34.48 8.52 -26.90
CA PHE A 107 35.05 9.52 -26.01
C PHE A 107 36.38 10.04 -26.53
N VAL A 108 36.69 11.29 -26.15
CA VAL A 108 37.95 11.93 -26.49
C VAL A 108 39.05 11.38 -25.60
N ASN A 109 40.12 10.88 -26.19
CA ASN A 109 41.33 10.40 -25.55
C ASN A 109 42.55 11.09 -26.17
N LEU A 110 43.73 10.96 -25.55
CA LEU A 110 44.94 11.69 -25.98
C LEU A 110 45.33 11.39 -27.43
N GLU A 111 45.05 10.18 -27.90
CA GLU A 111 45.37 9.74 -29.27
C GLU A 111 44.41 10.31 -30.32
N ASN A 112 43.12 10.50 -29.99
CA ASN A 112 42.11 11.01 -30.92
C ASN A 112 41.82 12.51 -30.77
N LEU A 113 42.53 13.20 -29.88
CA LEU A 113 42.23 14.58 -29.49
C LEU A 113 42.30 15.55 -30.68
N ASP A 114 43.40 15.50 -31.44
CA ASP A 114 43.62 16.41 -32.57
C ASP A 114 42.57 16.20 -33.67
N ASP A 115 42.26 14.94 -34.01
CA ASP A 115 41.23 14.59 -34.98
C ASP A 115 39.82 15.04 -34.55
N LYS A 116 39.54 15.01 -33.24
CA LYS A 116 38.25 15.48 -32.69
C LYS A 116 38.16 17.00 -32.70
N ILE A 117 39.27 17.71 -32.48
CA ILE A 117 39.32 19.17 -32.57
C ILE A 117 39.09 19.62 -34.01
N THR A 118 39.77 19.03 -34.98
CA THR A 118 39.57 19.36 -36.40
C THR A 118 38.14 19.06 -36.84
N PHE A 119 37.62 17.88 -36.49
CA PHE A 119 36.23 17.52 -36.78
C PHE A 119 35.23 18.52 -36.19
N ALA A 120 35.43 18.96 -34.93
CA ALA A 120 34.53 19.90 -34.28
C ALA A 120 34.59 21.31 -34.87
N LEU A 121 35.74 21.73 -35.40
CA LEU A 121 35.90 23.02 -36.09
C LEU A 121 35.26 23.00 -37.49
N GLU A 122 35.35 21.87 -38.19
CA GLU A 122 34.78 21.71 -39.53
C GLU A 122 33.27 21.43 -39.51
N ASN A 123 32.76 20.78 -38.46
CA ASN A 123 31.36 20.34 -38.36
C ASN A 123 30.63 21.08 -37.24
N GLU A 124 30.04 22.22 -37.58
CA GLU A 124 29.21 22.98 -36.64
C GLU A 124 27.87 22.26 -36.38
N THR A 125 27.55 22.02 -35.10
CA THR A 125 26.29 21.39 -34.69
C THR A 125 25.34 22.43 -34.09
N TYR A 126 24.13 22.55 -34.65
CA TYR A 126 23.13 23.51 -34.20
C TYR A 126 22.13 22.91 -33.22
N TYR A 127 22.10 23.44 -32.01
CA TYR A 127 21.11 23.09 -30.99
C TYR A 127 19.92 24.07 -30.94
N ASN A 128 19.90 25.08 -31.80
CA ASN A 128 18.85 26.10 -31.82
C ASN A 128 17.54 25.54 -32.41
N TYR A 129 16.46 25.61 -31.63
CA TYR A 129 15.12 25.28 -32.08
C TYR A 129 14.07 26.21 -31.47
N ALA A 130 12.97 26.40 -32.20
CA ALA A 130 11.75 27.03 -31.71
C ALA A 130 10.66 25.97 -31.54
N ILE A 131 9.67 26.26 -30.69
CA ILE A 131 8.50 25.40 -30.48
C ILE A 131 7.27 26.17 -30.97
N THR A 132 6.44 25.55 -31.81
CA THR A 132 5.19 26.16 -32.28
C THR A 132 4.13 26.16 -31.18
N PRO A 133 3.06 26.98 -31.30
CA PRO A 133 1.91 26.90 -30.39
C PRO A 133 1.24 25.51 -30.33
N PHE A 134 1.50 24.65 -31.32
CA PHE A 134 1.02 23.26 -31.38
C PHE A 134 2.01 22.25 -30.79
N GLY A 135 3.16 22.69 -30.27
CA GLY A 135 4.19 21.85 -29.68
C GLY A 135 5.19 21.25 -30.67
N GLU A 136 5.18 21.66 -31.94
CA GLU A 136 6.11 21.14 -32.95
C GLU A 136 7.46 21.85 -32.89
N LYS A 137 8.55 21.09 -33.07
CA LYS A 137 9.92 21.61 -33.04
C LYS A 137 10.36 22.11 -34.41
N ILE A 138 10.71 23.39 -34.51
CA ILE A 138 11.33 23.99 -35.70
C ILE A 138 12.83 24.13 -35.43
N ILE A 139 13.66 23.34 -36.09
CA ILE A 139 15.12 23.33 -35.90
C ILE A 139 15.77 24.32 -36.87
N SER A 140 16.63 25.20 -36.36
CA SER A 140 17.44 26.07 -37.20
C SER A 140 18.68 25.30 -37.68
N GLN A 141 18.82 25.09 -38.99
CA GLN A 141 20.02 24.48 -39.58
C GLN A 141 21.10 25.51 -39.97
N LYS A 142 20.84 26.79 -39.71
CA LYS A 142 21.76 27.88 -39.98
C LYS A 142 22.21 28.54 -38.67
N PRO A 143 23.45 29.06 -38.61
CA PRO A 143 23.91 29.78 -37.45
C PRO A 143 23.03 31.02 -37.25
N PRO A 144 22.72 31.39 -35.99
CA PRO A 144 22.10 32.68 -35.73
C PRO A 144 23.03 33.75 -36.29
N GLY A 145 22.52 34.54 -37.24
CA GLY A 145 23.28 35.48 -38.07
C GLY A 145 23.87 36.68 -37.35
N ASN A 146 24.52 36.48 -36.20
CA ASN A 146 25.19 37.54 -35.45
C ASN A 146 26.68 37.66 -35.80
N LEU A 147 27.25 36.75 -36.60
CA LEU A 147 28.69 36.73 -36.92
C LEU A 147 29.04 36.75 -38.43
N GLY A 148 28.07 36.92 -39.34
CA GLY A 148 28.39 37.15 -40.75
C GLY A 148 27.20 37.08 -41.73
N VAL A 149 27.14 38.09 -42.60
CA VAL A 149 26.32 38.26 -43.83
C VAL A 149 24.79 38.42 -43.67
N TRP A 150 24.12 37.79 -42.70
CA TRP A 150 22.67 38.00 -42.53
C TRP A 150 22.35 39.34 -41.85
N LYS A 151 22.05 40.37 -42.65
CA LYS A 151 21.52 41.67 -42.16
C LYS A 151 20.01 41.69 -41.96
N GLY A 152 19.34 40.56 -42.15
CA GLY A 152 17.89 40.46 -42.05
C GLY A 152 17.40 40.36 -40.60
N PRO A 153 16.15 40.74 -40.32
CA PRO A 153 15.48 40.44 -39.06
C PRO A 153 15.57 38.95 -38.69
N SER A 154 15.44 38.62 -37.41
CA SER A 154 15.27 37.22 -36.95
C SER A 154 14.04 36.58 -37.63
N PRO A 155 14.02 35.26 -37.88
CA PRO A 155 12.82 34.55 -38.38
C PRO A 155 11.55 34.86 -37.57
N THR A 156 11.68 35.11 -36.27
CA THR A 156 10.57 35.53 -35.39
C THR A 156 9.97 36.88 -35.81
N ALA A 157 10.78 37.81 -36.29
CA ALA A 157 10.30 39.12 -36.76
C ALA A 157 9.49 39.01 -38.07
N TYR A 158 9.77 38.01 -38.91
CA TYR A 158 8.97 37.74 -40.12
C TYR A 158 7.59 37.17 -39.75
N ILE A 159 7.52 36.31 -38.73
CA ILE A 159 6.24 35.78 -38.21
C ILE A 159 5.41 36.91 -37.60
N ILE A 160 6.03 37.79 -36.80
CA ILE A 160 5.36 38.97 -36.21
C ILE A 160 4.93 39.96 -37.30
N GLY A 161 5.73 40.11 -38.36
CA GLY A 161 5.43 40.92 -39.54
C GLY A 161 4.35 40.35 -40.47
N GLY A 162 3.76 39.20 -40.13
CA GLY A 162 2.63 38.60 -40.86
C GLY A 162 3.02 37.63 -41.98
N ILE A 163 4.32 37.34 -42.17
CA ILE A 163 4.77 36.37 -43.17
C ILE A 163 4.59 34.96 -42.60
N LYS A 164 3.75 34.18 -43.26
CA LYS A 164 3.41 32.82 -42.83
C LYS A 164 4.54 31.84 -43.18
N PRO A 165 4.93 30.93 -42.26
CA PRO A 165 5.83 29.83 -42.58
C PRO A 165 5.33 29.03 -43.80
N GLY A 166 6.23 28.80 -44.76
CA GLY A 166 5.92 28.04 -45.99
C GLY A 166 5.26 28.83 -47.13
N SER A 167 4.95 30.12 -46.93
CA SER A 167 4.53 31.03 -48.00
C SER A 167 5.65 31.26 -49.03
N ALA A 168 5.30 31.75 -50.23
CA ALA A 168 6.29 32.07 -51.25
C ALA A 168 7.33 33.10 -50.75
N GLU A 169 6.88 34.07 -49.95
CA GLU A 169 7.72 35.09 -49.29
C GLU A 169 8.67 34.48 -48.25
N TRP A 170 8.18 33.52 -47.47
CA TRP A 170 9.00 32.76 -46.51
C TRP A 170 10.08 31.93 -47.21
N LYS A 171 9.70 31.25 -48.28
CA LYS A 171 10.65 30.46 -49.08
C LYS A 171 11.68 31.35 -49.75
N SER A 172 11.29 32.50 -50.29
CA SER A 172 12.26 33.47 -50.84
C SER A 172 13.24 34.00 -49.79
N ALA A 173 12.79 34.17 -48.54
CA ALA A 173 13.64 34.72 -47.47
C ALA A 173 14.59 33.66 -46.86
N PHE A 174 14.21 32.37 -46.84
CA PHE A 174 14.94 31.34 -46.10
C PHE A 174 15.40 30.13 -46.94
N GLU A 175 14.80 29.90 -48.10
CA GLU A 175 15.04 28.79 -49.05
C GLU A 175 15.58 29.31 -50.40
N ASN A 176 16.88 29.66 -50.43
CA ASN A 176 17.77 29.77 -51.61
C ASN A 176 17.51 30.85 -52.68
N THR A 177 18.28 31.94 -52.59
CA THR A 177 19.14 32.41 -53.70
C THR A 177 20.57 31.99 -53.33
N GLU A 178 21.01 30.78 -53.64
CA GLU A 178 21.98 30.54 -54.71
C GLU A 178 22.02 29.03 -55.01
N ARG A 179 21.45 28.66 -56.16
CA ARG A 179 21.76 27.43 -56.90
C ARG A 179 21.70 27.76 -58.38
N THR A 180 22.51 28.71 -58.83
CA THR A 180 22.85 28.87 -60.25
C THR A 180 24.12 29.70 -60.37
N SER A 181 25.09 29.12 -61.09
CA SER A 181 26.40 29.62 -61.52
C SER A 181 27.55 29.33 -60.56
#